data_AF-A0A9D5JLF8-F1
#
_entry.id   AF-A0A9D5JLF8-F1
#
_cell.length_a   1.000
_cell.length_b   1.000
_cell.length_c   1.000
_cell.angle_alpha   90.00
_cell.angle_beta   90.00
_cell.angle_gamma   90.00
#
_symmetry.space_group_name_H-M   'P 1'
#
loop_
_entity.id
_entity.type
_entity.pdbx_description
1 polymer ?
#
loop_
_entity_poly.entity_id
_entity_poly.type
_entity_poly.pdbx_seq_one_letter_code
_entity_poly.pdbx_strand_id
1 'polypeptide(L)'
;MACNAPGKHQREEISLKKLMDMFPDDDSARKWLESEIWPDGPVCPHCDSTNIQYPIRHRTMTHRCRDCANRPQFSLKSGTVMKGTKLDYRDWVIAIYLLTTNLRGVSSTKLRRDLEITQKSAWHLLHRLRKSFETRGGLTFSGPVEADETFVGGLERNWPRRKKLKAGRGGVGKAIIV
;
A
#
# COMPACT_ATOMS: atom_id res chain seq x y z
N MET A 1 -2.72 24.72 -1.18
CA MET A 1 -4.14 24.40 -1.40
C MET A 1 -4.45 23.18 -0.54
N ALA A 2 -5.20 23.34 0.54
CA ALA A 2 -5.61 22.21 1.37
C ALA A 2 -6.68 21.43 0.61
N CYS A 3 -6.36 20.20 0.20
CA CYS A 3 -7.34 19.30 -0.38
C CYS A 3 -8.26 18.86 0.77
N ASN A 4 -9.42 19.51 0.92
CA ASN A 4 -10.47 19.02 1.81
C ASN A 4 -10.84 17.61 1.34
N ALA A 5 -10.54 16.60 2.16
CA ALA A 5 -10.88 15.23 1.84
C ALA A 5 -12.41 15.13 1.70
N PRO A 6 -12.94 14.60 0.59
CA PRO A 6 -14.38 14.51 0.40
C PRO A 6 -15.01 13.72 1.54
N GLY A 7 -16.13 14.24 2.06
CA GLY A 7 -16.89 13.60 3.14
C GLY A 7 -17.25 12.16 2.80
N LYS A 8 -17.47 11.33 3.82
CA LYS A 8 -17.72 9.87 3.72
C LYS A 8 -18.76 9.44 2.67
N HIS A 9 -19.68 10.34 2.31
CA HIS A 9 -20.79 10.09 1.38
C HIS A 9 -20.55 10.59 -0.07
N GLN A 10 -19.43 11.27 -0.37
CA GLN A 10 -19.16 11.90 -1.67
C GLN A 10 -18.06 11.21 -2.49
N ARG A 11 -17.68 9.98 -2.15
CA ARG A 11 -16.74 9.21 -2.98
C ARG A 11 -17.57 8.50 -4.05
N GLU A 12 -17.42 8.88 -5.31
CA GLU A 12 -17.82 8.02 -6.43
C GLU A 12 -16.94 6.77 -6.40
N GLU A 13 -17.37 5.77 -5.64
CA GLU A 13 -16.60 4.56 -5.44
C GLU A 13 -16.79 3.62 -6.63
N ILE A 14 -15.66 3.23 -7.24
CA ILE A 14 -15.63 2.12 -8.19
C ILE A 14 -16.05 0.87 -7.42
N SER A 15 -17.07 0.15 -7.88
CA SER A 15 -17.47 -1.11 -7.24
C SER A 15 -16.47 -2.23 -7.57
N LEU A 16 -16.36 -3.24 -6.71
CA LEU A 16 -15.48 -4.39 -6.96
C LEU A 16 -15.84 -5.10 -8.29
N LYS A 17 -17.12 -5.19 -8.64
CA LYS A 17 -17.56 -5.76 -9.92
C LYS A 17 -17.00 -4.97 -11.10
N LYS A 18 -17.18 -3.64 -11.07
CA LYS A 18 -16.65 -2.75 -12.10
C LYS A 18 -15.13 -2.84 -12.22
N LEU A 19 -14.41 -2.99 -11.10
CA LEU A 19 -12.97 -3.21 -11.10
C LEU A 19 -12.60 -4.52 -11.83
N MET A 20 -13.29 -5.62 -11.55
CA MET A 20 -13.03 -6.90 -12.19
C MET A 20 -13.35 -6.87 -13.69
N ASP A 21 -14.37 -6.11 -14.09
CA ASP A 21 -14.74 -5.90 -15.50
C ASP A 21 -13.72 -5.02 -16.25
N MET A 22 -13.10 -4.04 -15.57
CA MET A 22 -12.03 -3.22 -16.14
C MET A 22 -10.74 -4.01 -16.37
N PHE A 23 -10.49 -5.04 -15.55
CA PHE A 23 -9.28 -5.84 -15.60
C PHE A 23 -9.59 -7.33 -15.77
N PRO A 24 -10.07 -7.76 -16.97
CA PRO A 24 -10.41 -9.16 -17.21
C PRO A 24 -9.18 -10.07 -17.23
N ASP A 25 -8.04 -9.55 -17.69
CA ASP A 25 -6.77 -10.26 -17.87
C ASP A 25 -5.56 -9.49 -17.30
N ASP A 26 -4.43 -10.18 -17.13
CA ASP A 26 -3.22 -9.56 -16.56
C ASP A 26 -2.60 -8.49 -17.47
N ASP A 27 -2.78 -8.58 -18.79
CA ASP A 27 -2.26 -7.61 -19.75
C ASP A 27 -3.03 -6.29 -19.68
N SER A 28 -4.34 -6.33 -19.45
CA SER A 28 -5.18 -5.15 -19.21
C SER A 28 -4.74 -4.39 -17.95
N ALA A 29 -4.48 -5.10 -16.86
CA ALA A 29 -3.95 -4.52 -15.63
C ALA A 29 -2.55 -3.95 -15.82
N ARG A 30 -1.69 -4.66 -16.57
CA ARG A 30 -0.34 -4.20 -16.92
C ARG A 30 -0.39 -2.90 -17.71
N LYS A 31 -1.20 -2.81 -18.76
CA LYS A 31 -1.33 -1.61 -19.60
C LYS A 31 -1.82 -0.41 -18.80
N TRP A 32 -2.80 -0.61 -17.92
CA TRP A 32 -3.30 0.45 -17.06
C TRP A 32 -2.24 0.95 -16.07
N LEU A 33 -1.54 0.03 -15.40
CA LEU A 33 -0.42 0.41 -14.51
C LEU A 33 0.71 1.09 -15.29
N GLU A 34 0.95 0.69 -16.55
CA GLU A 34 1.94 1.32 -17.43
C GLU A 34 1.53 2.77 -17.72
N SER A 35 0.26 3.06 -18.03
CA SER A 35 -0.22 4.43 -18.25
C SER A 35 -0.18 5.31 -16.99
N GLU A 36 -0.40 4.73 -15.81
CA GLU A 36 -0.37 5.48 -14.54
C GLU A 36 1.05 5.78 -14.07
N ILE A 37 1.97 4.82 -14.22
CA ILE A 37 3.37 4.98 -13.76
C ILE A 37 4.19 5.77 -14.78
N TRP A 38 3.90 5.62 -16.06
CA TRP A 38 4.66 6.17 -17.18
C TRP A 38 3.72 6.85 -18.19
N PRO A 39 3.14 8.01 -17.84
CA PRO A 39 2.22 8.73 -18.72
C PRO A 39 2.87 9.15 -20.05
N ASP A 40 4.15 9.52 -20.01
CA ASP A 40 4.93 9.96 -21.18
C ASP A 40 5.76 8.83 -21.81
N GLY A 41 5.52 7.58 -21.41
CA GLY A 41 6.28 6.41 -21.85
C GLY A 41 7.33 5.93 -20.85
N PRO A 42 7.91 4.73 -21.08
CA PRO A 42 8.74 4.07 -20.09
C PRO A 42 9.99 4.90 -19.79
N VAL A 43 10.47 4.84 -18.54
CA VAL A 43 11.69 5.51 -18.08
C VAL A 43 12.62 4.49 -17.44
N CYS A 44 13.91 4.55 -17.76
CA CYS A 44 14.88 3.61 -17.23
C CYS A 44 15.09 3.82 -15.72
N PRO A 45 14.84 2.83 -14.84
CA PRO A 45 14.98 2.98 -13.38
C PRO A 45 16.44 3.08 -12.90
N HIS A 46 17.41 3.05 -13.83
CA HIS A 46 18.84 3.10 -13.51
C HIS A 46 19.52 4.41 -13.91
N CYS A 47 19.04 5.06 -14.96
CA CYS A 47 19.69 6.22 -15.55
C CYS A 47 18.70 7.29 -16.05
N ASP A 48 17.41 7.12 -15.73
CA ASP A 48 16.31 8.06 -16.02
C ASP A 48 16.15 8.47 -17.49
N SER A 49 16.82 7.77 -18.40
CA SER A 49 16.67 7.97 -19.84
C SER A 49 15.33 7.44 -20.36
N THR A 50 14.77 8.16 -21.33
CA THR A 50 13.59 7.81 -22.12
C THR A 50 13.96 7.08 -23.42
N ASN A 51 15.25 6.92 -23.73
CA ASN A 51 15.74 6.23 -24.93
C ASN A 51 15.66 4.71 -24.77
N ILE A 52 14.43 4.19 -24.87
CA ILE A 52 14.11 2.80 -24.57
C ILE A 52 13.69 2.05 -25.82
N GLN A 53 14.22 0.84 -25.95
CA GLN A 53 13.74 -0.14 -26.90
C GLN A 53 12.52 -0.85 -26.30
N TYR A 54 11.39 -0.71 -26.99
CA TYR A 54 10.14 -1.40 -26.67
C TYR A 54 10.28 -2.92 -26.82
N PRO A 55 9.47 -3.70 -26.08
CA PRO A 55 9.58 -5.14 -26.02
C PRO A 55 9.49 -5.86 -27.36
N ILE A 56 10.35 -6.87 -27.46
CA ILE A 56 10.11 -8.05 -28.30
C ILE A 56 8.91 -8.78 -27.68
N ARG A 57 7.88 -9.06 -28.49
CA ARG A 57 6.68 -9.80 -28.03
C ARG A 57 7.11 -11.07 -27.29
N HIS A 58 6.42 -11.40 -26.18
CA HIS A 58 6.53 -12.65 -25.40
C HIS A 58 7.59 -12.76 -24.28
N ARG A 59 8.10 -11.67 -23.67
CA ARG A 59 8.95 -11.77 -22.45
C ARG A 59 8.45 -10.93 -21.27
N THR A 60 8.63 -11.47 -20.05
CA THR A 60 8.31 -10.83 -18.74
C THR A 60 9.18 -9.60 -18.42
N MET A 61 10.32 -9.44 -19.12
CA MET A 61 11.24 -8.29 -19.03
C MET A 61 11.22 -7.56 -20.38
N THR A 62 10.45 -6.49 -20.45
CA THR A 62 10.00 -5.91 -21.72
C THR A 62 10.86 -4.77 -22.24
N HIS A 63 11.56 -4.03 -21.38
CA HIS A 63 12.22 -2.79 -21.79
C HIS A 63 13.74 -2.91 -21.70
N ARG A 64 14.44 -2.42 -22.73
CA ARG A 64 15.90 -2.27 -22.72
C ARG A 64 16.25 -0.81 -22.93
N CYS A 65 17.01 -0.24 -21.99
CA CYS A 65 17.58 1.09 -22.17
C CYS A 65 18.74 1.02 -23.16
N ARG A 66 18.79 1.93 -24.14
CA ARG A 66 19.88 2.01 -25.12
C ARG A 66 21.13 2.68 -24.55
N ASP A 67 20.94 3.68 -23.69
CA ASP A 67 22.05 4.44 -23.10
C ASP A 67 22.79 3.64 -22.03
N CYS A 68 22.08 2.70 -21.40
CA CYS A 68 22.58 1.83 -20.34
C CYS A 68 22.75 0.39 -20.85
N ALA A 69 23.42 0.22 -21.99
CA ALA A 69 23.49 -1.03 -22.76
C ALA A 69 24.02 -2.25 -21.98
N ASN A 70 24.85 -2.02 -20.96
CA ASN A 70 25.43 -3.04 -20.08
C ASN A 70 24.53 -3.44 -18.89
N ARG A 71 23.36 -2.82 -18.73
CA ARG A 71 22.41 -3.14 -17.64
C ARG A 71 21.36 -4.15 -18.11
N PRO A 72 20.85 -4.98 -17.19
CA PRO A 72 19.80 -5.95 -17.52
C PRO A 72 18.53 -5.24 -17.97
N GLN A 73 17.71 -5.97 -18.73
CA GLN A 73 16.36 -5.53 -19.11
C GLN A 73 15.52 -5.24 -17.87
N PHE A 74 14.55 -4.34 -18.01
CA PHE A 74 13.64 -3.96 -16.93
C PHE A 74 12.18 -4.13 -17.36
N SER A 75 11.29 -4.19 -16.38
CA SER A 75 9.85 -4.22 -16.59
C SER A 75 9.17 -3.13 -15.76
N LEU A 76 7.85 -3.02 -15.87
CA LEU A 76 7.04 -2.16 -15.00
C LEU A 76 7.24 -2.43 -13.49
N LYS A 77 7.65 -3.65 -13.12
CA LYS A 77 7.98 -3.99 -11.73
C LYS A 77 9.34 -3.45 -11.29
N SER A 78 10.22 -3.11 -12.22
CA SER A 78 11.56 -2.61 -11.90
C SER A 78 11.49 -1.18 -11.39
N GLY A 79 12.06 -0.93 -10.21
CA GLY A 79 12.01 0.39 -9.58
C GLY A 79 10.73 0.69 -8.82
N THR A 80 9.75 -0.21 -8.81
CA THR A 80 8.47 -0.03 -8.11
C THR A 80 8.35 -0.95 -6.89
N VAL A 81 7.27 -0.77 -6.10
CA VAL A 81 6.93 -1.66 -4.97
C VAL A 81 6.75 -3.13 -5.40
N MET A 82 6.49 -3.37 -6.68
CA MET A 82 6.28 -4.69 -7.26
C MET A 82 7.58 -5.45 -7.55
N LYS A 83 8.75 -4.82 -7.38
CA LYS A 83 10.06 -5.38 -7.72
C LYS A 83 10.32 -6.74 -7.07
N GLY A 84 10.79 -7.70 -7.87
CA GLY A 84 11.15 -9.03 -7.38
C GLY A 84 9.96 -9.89 -6.93
N THR A 85 8.74 -9.54 -7.34
CA THR A 85 7.55 -10.38 -7.10
C THR A 85 7.16 -11.14 -8.37
N LYS A 86 6.63 -12.35 -8.15
CA LYS A 86 6.05 -13.20 -9.21
C LYS A 86 4.52 -13.09 -9.28
N LEU A 87 3.94 -12.17 -8.51
CA LEU A 87 2.49 -11.93 -8.48
C LEU A 87 2.06 -11.20 -9.75
N ASP A 88 0.85 -11.50 -10.21
CA ASP A 88 0.27 -10.92 -11.40
C ASP A 88 -0.07 -9.43 -11.16
N TYR A 89 -0.03 -8.61 -12.20
CA TYR A 89 -0.40 -7.19 -12.12
C TYR A 89 -1.85 -7.03 -11.65
N ARG A 90 -2.74 -7.94 -12.06
CA ARG A 90 -4.12 -7.96 -11.59
C ARG A 90 -4.23 -8.09 -10.06
N ASP A 91 -3.42 -8.96 -9.45
CA ASP A 91 -3.40 -9.13 -7.99
C ASP A 91 -3.01 -7.84 -7.27
N TRP A 92 -2.05 -7.10 -7.84
CA TRP A 92 -1.63 -5.81 -7.31
C TRP A 92 -2.75 -4.78 -7.36
N VAL A 93 -3.45 -4.66 -8.49
CA VAL A 93 -4.56 -3.72 -8.66
C VAL A 93 -5.69 -4.03 -7.67
N ILE A 94 -6.09 -5.30 -7.55
CA ILE A 94 -7.14 -5.71 -6.61
C ILE A 94 -6.69 -5.46 -5.17
N ALA A 95 -5.46 -5.77 -4.82
CA ALA A 95 -4.95 -5.53 -3.47
C ALA A 95 -4.88 -4.05 -3.11
N ILE A 96 -4.48 -3.18 -4.06
CA ILE A 96 -4.48 -1.73 -3.89
C ILE A 96 -5.91 -1.26 -3.63
N TYR A 97 -6.86 -1.64 -4.49
CA TYR A 97 -8.27 -1.31 -4.33
C TYR A 97 -8.83 -1.73 -2.97
N LEU A 98 -8.57 -2.97 -2.54
CA LEU A 98 -9.03 -3.47 -1.25
C LEU A 98 -8.38 -2.69 -0.10
N LEU A 99 -7.12 -2.31 -0.21
CA LEU A 99 -6.44 -1.57 0.85
C LEU A 99 -6.93 -0.12 0.96
N THR A 100 -7.28 0.53 -0.15
CA THR A 100 -7.75 1.93 -0.17
C THR A 100 -9.23 2.08 0.16
N THR A 101 -10.06 1.07 -0.16
CA THR A 101 -11.51 1.11 0.13
C THR A 101 -11.85 0.66 1.55
N ASN A 102 -11.04 -0.21 2.17
CA ASN A 102 -11.31 -0.69 3.52
C ASN A 102 -10.78 0.26 4.60
N LEU A 103 -11.69 1.02 5.25
CA LEU A 103 -11.41 1.96 6.33
C LEU A 103 -10.62 1.36 7.51
N ARG A 104 -10.82 0.07 7.81
CA ARG A 104 -10.17 -0.64 8.94
C ARG A 104 -8.90 -1.39 8.53
N GLY A 105 -8.48 -1.26 7.26
CA GLY A 105 -7.40 -2.04 6.67
C GLY A 105 -7.76 -3.50 6.41
N VAL A 106 -6.90 -4.19 5.66
CA VAL A 106 -7.09 -5.58 5.23
C VAL A 106 -6.08 -6.51 5.91
N SER A 107 -6.52 -7.63 6.47
CA SER A 107 -5.61 -8.63 7.04
C SER A 107 -4.99 -9.52 5.95
N SER A 108 -3.77 -10.02 6.17
CA SER A 108 -3.10 -10.90 5.19
C SER A 108 -3.87 -12.20 4.97
N THR A 109 -4.52 -12.74 6.02
CA THR A 109 -5.37 -13.93 5.91
C THR A 109 -6.63 -13.69 5.08
N LYS A 110 -7.21 -12.48 5.15
CA LYS A 110 -8.34 -12.10 4.30
C LYS A 110 -7.89 -11.94 2.85
N LEU A 111 -6.84 -11.16 2.62
CA LEU A 111 -6.31 -10.91 1.28
C LEU A 111 -5.90 -12.21 0.57
N ARG A 112 -5.32 -13.16 1.31
CA ARG A 112 -5.02 -14.51 0.83
C ARG A 112 -6.24 -15.21 0.22
N ARG A 113 -7.40 -15.09 0.86
CA ARG A 113 -8.64 -15.72 0.40
C ARG A 113 -9.22 -14.96 -0.79
N ASP A 114 -9.17 -13.63 -0.73
CA ASP A 114 -9.73 -12.77 -1.78
C ASP A 114 -8.94 -12.88 -3.11
N LEU A 115 -7.62 -13.12 -3.05
CA LEU A 115 -6.73 -13.25 -4.23
C LEU A 115 -6.30 -14.69 -4.54
N GLU A 116 -6.71 -15.67 -3.73
CA GLU A 116 -6.30 -17.09 -3.87
C GLU A 116 -4.77 -17.36 -3.86
N ILE A 117 -3.97 -16.44 -3.31
CA ILE A 117 -2.51 -16.57 -3.18
C ILE A 117 -2.10 -17.24 -1.87
N THR A 118 -0.79 -17.44 -1.65
CA THR A 118 -0.29 -17.88 -0.34
C THR A 118 -0.35 -16.77 0.70
N GLN A 119 -0.51 -17.14 1.98
CA GLN A 119 -0.54 -16.17 3.08
C GLN A 119 0.73 -15.33 3.15
N LYS A 120 1.88 -15.97 2.88
CA LYS A 120 3.20 -15.34 2.84
C LYS A 120 3.27 -14.28 1.74
N SER A 121 2.78 -14.59 0.53
CA SER A 121 2.70 -13.63 -0.57
C SER A 121 1.79 -12.44 -0.22
N ALA A 122 0.60 -12.71 0.32
CA ALA A 122 -0.33 -11.68 0.75
C ALA A 122 0.26 -10.76 1.83
N TRP A 123 1.00 -11.33 2.79
CA TRP A 123 1.69 -10.59 3.84
C TRP A 123 2.78 -9.67 3.26
N HIS A 124 3.64 -10.19 2.39
CA HIS A 124 4.67 -9.38 1.72
C HIS A 124 4.07 -8.26 0.88
N LEU A 125 3.00 -8.54 0.14
CA LEU A 125 2.31 -7.56 -0.69
C LEU A 125 1.73 -6.42 0.17
N LEU A 126 0.97 -6.75 1.23
CA LEU A 126 0.39 -5.75 2.13
C LEU A 126 1.46 -4.89 2.80
N HIS A 127 2.58 -5.49 3.22
CA HIS A 127 3.63 -4.75 3.89
C HIS A 127 4.26 -3.70 2.95
N ARG A 128 4.49 -4.07 1.68
CA ARG A 128 5.02 -3.14 0.67
C ARG A 128 4.04 -2.03 0.34
N LEU A 129 2.76 -2.34 0.16
CA LEU A 129 1.73 -1.33 -0.11
C LEU A 129 1.56 -0.35 1.06
N ARG A 130 1.54 -0.85 2.30
CA ARG A 130 1.47 0.02 3.49
C ARG A 130 2.70 0.90 3.61
N LYS A 131 3.89 0.35 3.32
CA LYS A 131 5.12 1.13 3.33
C LYS A 131 5.13 2.21 2.25
N SER A 132 4.52 1.97 1.09
CA SER A 132 4.38 3.01 0.06
C SER A 132 3.35 4.07 0.40
N PHE A 133 2.31 3.73 1.17
CA PHE A 133 1.32 4.70 1.66
C PHE A 133 1.80 5.50 2.87
N GLU A 134 2.91 5.10 3.49
CA GLU A 134 3.51 5.86 4.58
C GLU A 134 3.99 7.22 4.06
N THR A 135 3.25 8.27 4.41
CA THR A 135 3.60 9.64 4.03
C THR A 135 4.85 10.05 4.80
N ARG A 136 5.90 10.49 4.09
CA ARG A 136 7.18 10.94 4.71
C ARG A 136 7.08 12.27 5.47
N GLY A 137 5.89 12.83 5.62
CA GLY A 137 5.60 13.98 6.46
C GLY A 137 4.44 13.62 7.38
N GLY A 138 4.60 13.87 8.68
CA GLY A 138 3.50 13.74 9.63
C GLY A 138 2.27 14.51 9.13
N LEU A 139 1.09 14.02 9.49
CA LEU A 139 -0.16 14.73 9.24
C LEU A 139 -0.01 16.14 9.84
N THR A 140 0.07 17.15 8.97
CA THR A 140 0.12 18.54 9.42
C THR A 140 -1.32 18.93 9.75
N PHE A 141 -1.68 18.81 11.03
CA PHE A 141 -2.99 19.22 11.48
C PHE A 141 -3.03 20.76 11.58
N SER A 142 -4.12 21.37 11.10
CA SER A 142 -4.34 22.82 11.17
C SER A 142 -5.72 23.11 11.73
N GLY A 143 -5.82 24.09 12.63
CA GLY A 143 -7.06 24.40 13.34
C GLY A 143 -7.18 23.63 14.67
N PRO A 144 -8.34 23.67 15.34
CA PRO A 144 -8.57 22.88 16.54
C PRO A 144 -8.50 21.39 16.20
N VAL A 145 -7.61 20.67 16.89
CA VAL A 145 -7.41 19.23 16.74
C VAL A 145 -7.91 18.56 18.00
N GLU A 146 -8.80 17.58 17.82
CA GLU A 146 -9.22 16.69 18.90
C GLU A 146 -8.54 15.35 18.70
N ALA A 147 -7.87 14.87 19.74
CA ALA A 147 -7.21 13.57 19.78
C ALA A 147 -7.73 12.79 20.98
N ASP A 148 -8.18 11.56 20.75
CA ASP A 148 -8.68 10.70 21.81
C ASP A 148 -7.51 10.12 22.60
N GLU A 149 -7.43 10.42 23.89
CA GLU A 149 -6.43 9.84 24.78
C GLU A 149 -6.88 8.45 25.25
N THR A 150 -5.95 7.48 25.26
CA THR A 150 -6.17 6.16 25.87
C THR A 150 -5.09 5.82 26.89
N PHE A 151 -5.49 5.10 27.94
CA PHE A 151 -4.59 4.68 29.01
C PHE A 151 -4.22 3.19 28.84
N VAL A 152 -2.99 2.91 28.43
CA VAL A 152 -2.48 1.55 28.22
C VAL A 152 -1.67 1.10 29.43
N GLY A 153 -2.08 -0.04 30.02
CA GLY A 153 -1.38 -0.67 31.12
C GLY A 153 -2.20 -1.78 31.78
N GLY A 154 -1.53 -2.63 32.55
CA GLY A 154 -2.16 -3.73 33.28
C GLY A 154 -3.11 -3.23 34.38
N LEU A 155 -4.11 -4.05 34.72
CA LEU A 155 -5.00 -3.75 35.85
C LEU A 155 -4.20 -3.81 37.15
N GLU A 156 -4.28 -2.76 37.97
CA GLU A 156 -3.57 -2.68 39.25
C GLU A 156 -3.89 -3.87 40.20
N ARG A 157 -5.09 -4.44 40.09
CA ARG A 157 -5.46 -5.65 40.87
C ARG A 157 -4.49 -6.81 40.65
N ASN A 158 -3.93 -6.92 39.44
CA ASN A 158 -2.98 -7.96 39.03
C ASN A 158 -1.53 -7.64 39.43
N TRP A 159 -1.25 -6.47 40.00
CA TRP A 159 0.10 -6.12 40.45
C TRP A 159 0.43 -6.66 41.85
N PRO A 160 1.70 -6.95 42.14
CA PRO A 160 2.16 -7.27 43.49
C PRO A 160 1.86 -6.14 44.47
N ARG A 161 1.52 -6.46 45.72
CA ARG A 161 1.11 -5.49 46.77
C ARG A 161 2.03 -4.26 46.88
N ARG A 162 3.35 -4.45 46.76
CA ARG A 162 4.37 -3.39 46.84
C ARG A 162 4.35 -2.37 45.69
N LYS A 163 3.77 -2.74 44.54
CA LYS A 163 3.67 -1.88 43.34
C LYS A 163 2.29 -1.24 43.21
N LYS A 164 1.35 -1.56 44.09
CA LYS A 164 0.01 -0.95 44.09
C LYS A 164 0.12 0.47 44.63
N LEU A 165 -0.25 1.43 43.80
CA LEU A 165 -0.26 2.86 44.12
C LEU A 165 -1.45 3.21 45.03
N LYS A 166 -2.56 2.44 44.95
CA LYS A 166 -3.81 2.68 45.69
C LYS A 166 -4.35 4.11 45.54
N ALA A 167 -3.98 4.79 44.46
CA ALA A 167 -4.28 6.20 44.23
C ALA A 167 -5.57 6.42 43.41
N GLY A 168 -6.43 5.40 43.28
CA GLY A 168 -7.73 5.49 42.63
C GLY A 168 -7.99 4.42 41.57
N ARG A 169 -9.05 4.58 40.78
CA ARG A 169 -9.41 3.72 39.65
C ARG A 169 -9.14 4.46 38.33
N GLY A 170 -8.91 3.74 37.22
CA GLY A 170 -8.84 4.33 35.88
C GLY A 170 -7.42 4.36 35.27
N GLY A 171 -6.93 5.57 34.97
CA GLY A 171 -5.65 5.84 34.29
C GLY A 171 -4.41 5.83 35.20
N VAL A 172 -4.60 5.71 36.52
CA VAL A 172 -3.52 5.70 37.51
C VAL A 172 -2.54 4.55 37.24
N GLY A 173 -1.26 4.88 37.06
CA GLY A 173 -0.19 3.92 36.79
C GLY A 173 -0.15 3.35 35.38
N LYS A 174 -0.96 3.90 34.45
CA LYS A 174 -0.96 3.52 33.03
C LYS A 174 -0.25 4.58 32.19
N ALA A 175 0.31 4.15 31.06
CA ALA A 175 0.87 5.07 30.08
C ALA A 175 -0.28 5.75 29.31
N ILE A 176 -0.23 7.08 29.21
CA ILE A 176 -1.12 7.84 28.33
C ILE A 176 -0.59 7.70 26.91
N ILE A 177 -1.48 7.36 25.98
CA ILE A 177 -1.22 7.33 24.54
C ILE A 177 -2.25 8.26 23.89
N VAL A 178 -1.73 9.22 23.12
CA VAL A 178 -2.50 10.19 22.32
C VAL A 178 -2.24 9.90 20.85
#